data_AF-A0A2G8JGY2-F1
#
_entry.id   AF-A0A2G8JGY2-F1
#
_cell.length_a   1.000
_cell.length_b   1.000
_cell.length_c   1.000
_cell.angle_alpha   90.00
_cell.angle_beta   90.00
_cell.angle_gamma   90.00
#
_symmetry.space_group_name_H-M   'P 1'
#
loop_
_entity.id
_entity.type
_entity.pdbx_description
1 polymer ?
#
loop_
_entity_poly.entity_id
_entity_poly.type
_entity_poly.pdbx_seq_one_letter_code
_entity_poly.pdbx_strand_id
1 'polypeptide(L)'
;EGDRQRKGGPVWGPWSEWSACSRTCGGGVYYQERQCFSVRDVALKADRCDGSSRVYQSCNIQDCPEGSKDFREEQCSSFNEVPFDGNLYTWVPYLGGKFIKRGGTEILQTP
;
A
#
# COMPACT_ATOMS: atom_id res chain seq x y z
N GLU A 1 -24.01 -25.09 38.59
CA GLU A 1 -22.76 -25.10 37.81
C GLU A 1 -23.12 -25.12 36.32
N GLY A 2 -22.53 -24.40 35.37
CA GLY A 2 -21.25 -23.71 35.36
C GLY A 2 -20.21 -24.41 34.47
N ASP A 3 -20.49 -24.66 33.18
CA ASP A 3 -19.40 -24.97 32.23
C ASP A 3 -19.62 -24.28 30.88
N ARG A 4 -19.20 -23.02 30.85
CA ARG A 4 -19.13 -22.19 29.64
C ARG A 4 -17.88 -22.68 28.89
N GLN A 5 -18.01 -23.75 28.11
CA GLN A 5 -16.94 -24.27 27.25
C GLN A 5 -16.33 -23.11 26.49
N ARG A 6 -15.12 -22.67 26.89
CA ARG A 6 -14.36 -21.66 26.17
C ARG A 6 -13.92 -22.29 24.86
N LYS A 7 -14.77 -22.25 23.84
CA LYS A 7 -14.36 -22.53 22.47
C LYS A 7 -13.30 -21.48 22.14
N GLY A 8 -12.04 -21.91 22.07
CA GLY A 8 -10.94 -21.04 21.67
C GLY A 8 -11.30 -20.33 20.37
N GLY A 9 -11.30 -18.99 20.40
CA GLY A 9 -11.49 -18.17 19.21
C GLY A 9 -10.30 -18.34 18.26
N PRO A 10 -10.43 -17.92 17.00
CA PRO A 10 -9.34 -18.02 16.03
C PRO A 10 -8.09 -17.27 16.53
N VAL A 11 -6.93 -17.79 16.17
CA VAL A 11 -5.63 -17.36 16.68
C VAL A 11 -4.75 -16.85 15.55
N TRP A 12 -3.97 -15.82 15.85
CA TRP A 12 -2.97 -15.31 14.92
C TRP A 12 -1.79 -16.26 14.80
N GLY A 13 -1.37 -16.51 13.57
CA GLY A 13 -0.06 -17.05 13.26
C GLY A 13 1.07 -16.07 13.57
N PRO A 14 2.33 -16.52 13.45
CA PRO A 14 3.48 -15.63 13.52
C PRO A 14 3.41 -14.59 12.39
N TRP A 15 4.05 -13.45 12.63
CA TRP A 15 4.34 -12.50 11.58
C TRP A 15 5.33 -13.08 10.59
N SER A 16 5.16 -12.75 9.32
CA SER A 16 6.16 -12.95 8.28
C SER A 16 7.38 -12.09 8.56
N GLU A 17 8.48 -12.39 7.86
CA GLU A 17 9.55 -11.43 7.71
C GLU A 17 9.03 -10.13 7.08
N TRP A 18 9.74 -9.03 7.35
CA TRP A 18 9.48 -7.76 6.71
C TRP A 18 9.73 -7.86 5.21
N SER A 19 8.84 -7.25 4.43
CA SER A 19 9.05 -7.05 3.00
C SER A 19 10.27 -6.17 2.75
N ALA A 20 10.80 -6.22 1.53
CA ALA A 20 11.70 -5.17 1.06
C ALA A 20 11.00 -3.80 1.18
N CYS A 21 11.79 -2.75 1.43
CA CYS A 21 11.28 -1.38 1.41
C CYS A 21 10.83 -1.03 -0.01
N SER A 22 9.66 -0.41 -0.15
CA SER A 22 9.12 -0.01 -1.45
C SER A 22 9.97 1.02 -2.20
N ARG A 23 10.86 1.72 -1.49
CA ARG A 23 11.74 2.76 -2.05
C ARG A 23 13.12 2.70 -1.42
N THR A 24 14.11 3.25 -2.12
CA THR A 24 15.50 3.37 -1.63
C THR A 24 15.82 4.74 -1.06
N CYS A 25 14.92 5.72 -1.21
CA CYS A 25 15.01 7.08 -0.65
C CYS A 25 13.62 7.74 -0.65
N GLY A 26 13.51 8.93 -0.03
CA GLY A 26 12.34 9.80 -0.07
C GLY A 26 11.13 9.25 0.68
N GLY A 27 11.35 8.29 1.58
CA GLY A 27 10.31 7.62 2.36
C GLY A 27 9.57 6.55 1.55
N GLY A 28 9.89 5.30 1.82
CA GLY A 28 9.15 4.11 1.40
C GLY A 28 8.40 3.46 2.56
N VAL A 29 7.77 2.32 2.27
CA VAL A 29 7.05 1.49 3.25
C VAL A 29 7.48 0.05 3.07
N TYR A 30 7.73 -0.65 4.18
CA TYR A 30 7.76 -2.11 4.21
C TYR A 30 6.56 -2.61 5.03
N TYR A 31 6.24 -3.89 4.90
CA TYR A 31 5.15 -4.50 5.65
C TYR A 31 5.50 -5.92 6.09
N GLN A 32 4.80 -6.39 7.11
CA GLN A 32 4.75 -7.80 7.46
C GLN A 32 3.30 -8.25 7.56
N GLU A 33 3.06 -9.54 7.34
CA GLU A 33 1.75 -10.14 7.32
C GLU A 33 1.65 -11.30 8.29
N ARG A 34 0.44 -11.63 8.71
CA ARG A 34 0.16 -12.82 9.49
C ARG A 34 -1.13 -13.45 9.03
N GLN A 35 -1.21 -14.76 9.17
CA GLN A 35 -2.41 -15.52 8.85
C GLN A 35 -3.24 -15.76 10.10
N CYS A 36 -4.56 -15.80 9.94
CA CYS A 36 -5.50 -16.14 11.00
C CYS A 36 -5.88 -17.61 10.87
N PHE A 37 -5.66 -18.40 11.93
CA PHE A 37 -5.90 -19.83 11.95
C PHE A 37 -7.07 -20.19 12.87
N SER A 38 -7.84 -21.20 12.49
CA SER A 38 -8.88 -21.76 13.35
C SER A 38 -8.25 -22.63 14.44
N VAL A 39 -8.64 -22.44 15.70
CA VAL A 39 -8.17 -23.31 16.80
C VAL A 39 -8.71 -24.73 16.68
N ARG A 40 -9.80 -24.95 15.94
CA ARG A 40 -10.34 -26.30 15.69
C ARG A 40 -9.54 -27.04 14.62
N ASP A 41 -8.92 -26.31 13.71
CA ASP A 41 -8.13 -26.88 12.63
C ASP A 41 -7.16 -25.82 12.10
N VAL A 42 -5.88 -25.98 12.45
CA VAL A 42 -4.83 -25.02 12.07
C VAL A 42 -4.58 -25.03 10.56
N ALA A 43 -4.98 -26.09 9.85
CA ALA A 43 -4.93 -26.14 8.39
C ALA A 43 -6.02 -25.27 7.73
N LEU A 44 -7.05 -24.86 8.48
CA LEU A 44 -8.12 -24.00 7.99
C LEU A 44 -7.85 -22.54 8.35
N LYS A 45 -7.73 -21.70 7.33
CA LYS A 45 -7.79 -20.24 7.47
C LYS A 45 -9.10 -19.88 8.15
N ALA A 46 -9.02 -19.09 9.23
CA ALA A 46 -10.19 -18.55 9.88
C ALA A 46 -10.50 -17.15 9.36
N ASP A 47 -11.78 -16.82 9.25
CA ASP A 47 -12.23 -15.56 8.65
C ASP A 47 -12.24 -14.36 9.62
N ARG A 48 -12.07 -14.57 10.93
CA ARG A 48 -12.29 -13.52 11.94
C ARG A 48 -11.35 -13.56 13.14
N CYS A 49 -10.07 -13.25 12.94
CA CYS A 49 -9.22 -12.80 14.06
C CYS A 49 -9.45 -11.30 14.30
N ASP A 50 -9.34 -10.88 15.56
CA ASP A 50 -9.43 -9.47 15.91
C ASP A 50 -8.09 -8.74 15.61
N GLY A 51 -8.19 -7.58 14.97
CA GLY A 51 -7.04 -6.78 14.49
C GLY A 51 -6.61 -7.03 13.04
N SER A 52 -5.57 -6.34 12.60
CA SER A 52 -5.11 -6.36 11.20
C SER A 52 -4.26 -7.59 10.87
N SER A 53 -4.42 -8.11 9.65
CA SER A 53 -3.57 -9.18 9.09
C SER A 53 -2.24 -8.66 8.53
N ARG A 54 -2.09 -7.34 8.37
CA ARG A 54 -0.90 -6.70 7.85
C ARG A 54 -0.58 -5.45 8.66
N VAL A 55 0.70 -5.19 8.91
CA VAL A 55 1.19 -3.93 9.50
C VAL A 55 2.27 -3.33 8.61
N TYR A 56 2.39 -2.00 8.66
CA TYR A 56 3.26 -1.21 7.80
C TYR A 56 4.17 -0.33 8.65
N GLN A 57 5.40 -0.09 8.21
CA GLN A 57 6.21 1.01 8.74
C GLN A 57 7.01 1.70 7.64
N SER A 58 7.40 2.95 7.92
CA SER A 58 8.24 3.76 7.05
C SER A 58 9.69 3.25 7.03
N CYS A 59 10.31 3.31 5.86
CA CYS A 59 11.70 2.96 5.65
C CYS A 59 12.35 3.90 4.64
N ASN A 60 13.68 3.97 4.61
CA ASN A 60 14.45 4.79 3.67
C ASN A 60 13.97 6.25 3.58
N ILE A 61 13.85 6.90 4.74
CA ILE A 61 13.30 8.25 4.90
C ILE A 61 14.29 9.37 4.57
N GLN A 62 15.54 9.04 4.24
CA GLN A 62 16.52 10.00 3.75
C GLN A 62 16.03 10.67 2.46
N ASP A 63 16.42 11.92 2.25
CA ASP A 63 16.14 12.61 1.00
C ASP A 63 16.73 11.86 -0.21
N CYS A 64 16.05 11.95 -1.34
CA CYS A 64 16.56 11.40 -2.58
C CYS A 64 17.63 12.31 -3.18
N PRO A 65 18.57 11.75 -3.98
CA PRO A 65 19.55 12.53 -4.71
C PRO A 65 18.89 13.60 -5.59
N GLU A 66 19.57 14.73 -5.77
CA GLU A 66 19.10 15.81 -6.62
C GLU A 66 18.81 15.32 -8.05
N GLY A 67 17.64 15.65 -8.58
CA GLY A 67 17.17 15.16 -9.89
C GLY A 67 16.38 13.86 -9.84
N SER A 68 16.19 13.24 -8.67
CA SER A 68 15.23 12.13 -8.53
C SER A 68 13.81 12.61 -8.84
N LYS A 69 13.03 11.80 -9.57
CA LYS A 69 11.62 12.09 -9.81
C LYS A 69 10.81 11.91 -8.53
N ASP A 70 9.78 12.75 -8.37
CA ASP A 70 8.82 12.55 -7.28
C ASP A 70 8.04 11.25 -7.51
N PHE A 71 7.81 10.48 -6.45
CA PHE A 71 7.17 9.17 -6.57
C PHE A 71 5.72 9.25 -7.04
N ARG A 72 4.98 10.30 -6.66
CA ARG A 72 3.63 10.50 -7.20
C ARG A 72 3.70 10.81 -8.68
N GLU A 73 4.71 11.55 -9.11
CA GLU A 73 4.93 11.84 -10.53
C GLU A 73 5.23 10.56 -11.33
N GLU A 74 6.07 9.68 -10.80
CA GLU A 74 6.34 8.37 -11.42
C GLU A 74 5.06 7.53 -11.57
N GLN A 75 4.27 7.41 -10.50
CA GLN A 75 2.98 6.70 -10.52
C GLN A 75 1.99 7.29 -11.51
N CYS A 76 1.94 8.62 -11.65
CA CYS A 76 1.05 9.24 -12.62
C CYS A 76 1.56 8.96 -14.03
N SER A 77 2.86 9.10 -14.27
CA SER A 77 3.45 8.94 -15.60
C SER A 77 3.27 7.55 -16.21
N SER A 78 3.02 6.50 -15.41
CA SER A 78 2.70 5.16 -15.94
C SER A 78 1.39 5.11 -16.73
N PHE A 79 0.53 6.12 -16.60
CA PHE A 79 -0.72 6.22 -17.34
C PHE A 79 -0.61 7.08 -18.60
N ASN A 80 0.54 7.70 -18.87
CA ASN A 80 0.72 8.58 -20.04
C ASN A 80 0.55 7.86 -21.38
N GLU A 81 0.72 6.54 -21.39
CA GLU A 81 0.59 5.69 -22.57
C GLU A 81 -0.78 4.98 -22.64
N VAL A 82 -1.67 5.26 -21.68
CA VAL A 82 -3.00 4.66 -21.59
C VAL A 82 -4.05 5.67 -22.03
N PRO A 83 -4.79 5.42 -23.13
CA PRO A 83 -5.86 6.31 -23.57
C PRO A 83 -6.98 6.42 -22.54
N PHE A 84 -7.40 7.65 -22.26
CA PHE A 84 -8.59 7.97 -21.47
C PHE A 84 -9.59 8.69 -22.36
N ASP A 85 -10.80 8.15 -22.48
CA ASP A 85 -11.83 8.67 -23.40
C ASP A 85 -11.32 8.90 -24.83
N GLY A 86 -10.54 7.93 -25.34
CA GLY A 86 -9.97 7.98 -26.69
C GLY A 86 -8.77 8.92 -26.89
N ASN A 87 -8.36 9.66 -25.86
CA ASN A 87 -7.26 10.62 -25.93
C ASN A 87 -6.11 10.23 -24.99
N LEU A 88 -4.88 10.59 -25.36
CA LEU A 88 -3.70 10.42 -24.51
C LEU A 88 -3.45 11.70 -23.73
N TYR A 89 -3.08 11.54 -22.45
CA TYR A 89 -2.86 12.66 -21.54
C TYR A 89 -1.53 12.52 -20.82
N THR A 90 -0.99 13.66 -20.38
CA THR A 90 0.09 13.65 -19.38
C THR A 90 -0.53 13.69 -17.99
N TRP A 91 -0.45 12.56 -17.29
CA TRP A 91 -0.95 12.42 -15.94
C TRP A 91 -0.01 13.06 -14.94
N VAL A 92 -0.58 13.85 -14.04
CA VAL A 92 0.18 14.56 -13.00
C VAL A 92 -0.43 14.30 -11.61
N PRO A 93 0.39 14.36 -10.54
CA PRO A 93 -0.10 14.17 -9.19
C PRO A 93 -1.19 15.18 -8.81
N TYR A 94 -2.26 14.71 -8.20
CA TYR A 94 -3.20 15.59 -7.51
C TYR A 94 -2.61 16.08 -6.20
N LEU A 95 -2.40 17.39 -6.09
CA LEU A 95 -1.85 18.05 -4.91
C LEU A 95 -2.88 18.96 -4.21
N GLY A 96 -4.17 18.59 -4.26
CA GLY A 96 -5.23 19.32 -3.56
C GLY A 96 -5.51 20.72 -4.14
N GLY A 97 -5.58 20.83 -5.47
CA GLY A 97 -5.92 22.10 -6.15
C GLY A 97 -4.72 23.01 -6.46
N LYS A 98 -3.49 22.64 -6.11
CA LYS A 98 -2.28 23.29 -6.65
C LYS A 98 -2.01 22.76 -8.06
N PHE A 99 -2.39 23.55 -9.06
CA PHE A 99 -2.08 23.24 -10.46
C PHE A 99 -0.57 23.32 -10.71
N ILE A 100 0.06 22.20 -11.04
CA ILE A 100 1.39 22.21 -11.65
C ILE A 100 1.20 22.53 -13.14
N LYS A 101 1.40 23.79 -13.52
CA LYS A 101 1.47 24.17 -14.94
C LYS A 101 2.80 23.65 -15.51
N ARG A 102 2.79 22.49 -16.17
CA ARG A 102 3.84 22.12 -17.13
C ARG A 102 3.37 22.49 -18.53
N GLY A 103 4.23 23.18 -19.27
CA GLY A 103 3.89 23.94 -20.48
C GLY A 103 2.94 23.23 -21.45
N GLY A 104 1.74 23.80 -21.61
CA GLY A 104 0.92 23.71 -22.81
C GLY A 104 0.25 22.37 -23.17
N THR A 105 0.52 21.27 -22.48
CA THR A 105 -0.14 19.97 -22.72
C THR A 105 -1.41 19.79 -21.89
N GLU A 106 -2.38 19.06 -22.43
CA GLU A 106 -3.57 18.62 -21.68
C GLU A 106 -3.13 17.66 -20.56
N ILE A 107 -3.35 18.09 -19.32
CA ILE A 107 -2.99 17.36 -18.12
C ILE A 107 -4.25 16.83 -17.44
N LEU A 108 -4.23 15.55 -17.07
CA LEU A 108 -5.23 14.95 -16.20
C LEU A 108 -4.62 14.69 -14.83
N GLN A 109 -5.35 15.10 -13.79
CA GLN A 109 -5.00 14.76 -12.41
C GLN A 109 -5.54 13.36 -12.11
N THR A 110 -4.71 12.53 -11.48
CA THR A 110 -5.19 11.30 -10.86
C THR A 110 -6.11 11.66 -9.69
N PRO A 111 -7.31 11.06 -9.54
CA PRO A 111 -8.18 11.33 -8.40
C PRO A 111 -7.56 10.94 -7.05
#